data_AF-A0A9Q3BUV5-F1
#
_entry.id   AF-A0A9Q3BUV5-F1
#
_cell.length_a   1.000
_cell.length_b   1.000
_cell.length_c   1.000
_cell.angle_alpha   90.00
_cell.angle_beta   90.00
_cell.angle_gamma   90.00
#
_symmetry.space_group_name_H-M   'P 1'
#
loop_
_entity.id
_entity.type
_entity.pdbx_description
1 polymer ?
#
loop_
_entity_poly.entity_id
_entity_poly.type
_entity_poly.pdbx_seq_one_letter_code
_entity_poly.pdbx_strand_id
1 'polypeptide(L)'
;MENQQDWKIKRIVSDRGGEFLNKHFKDLAEECGITHILSPAETPQHNGYAERANRTILEKTRCLLGSANLPDCYWSEAMSTATLLSNLIPTSLRMNKSPYFLWTNQPPQIKRLRTFGCLAFIANPREHRTWKMGPAGVEGILLGYESENTAYHILRISDAKVIVTKHSTFDEGNFPSLTEVIEGIQLNLDDFTTAVGESEEGTDCSERVDEI
;
A
#
# COMPACT_ATOMS: atom_id res chain seq x y z
N MET A 1 0.63 14.73 -10.84
CA MET A 1 1.96 15.36 -10.65
C MET A 1 2.05 16.71 -11.32
N GLU A 2 1.87 16.80 -12.64
CA GLU A 2 2.05 18.05 -13.40
C GLU A 2 1.07 19.17 -12.99
N ASN A 3 -0.22 18.85 -12.86
CA ASN A 3 -1.25 19.85 -12.55
C ASN A 3 -1.30 20.30 -11.08
N GLN A 4 -0.67 19.56 -10.15
CA GLN A 4 -0.73 19.87 -8.71
C GLN A 4 0.37 20.82 -8.24
N GLN A 5 1.51 20.86 -8.93
CA GLN A 5 2.68 21.69 -8.56
C GLN A 5 3.19 22.54 -9.73
N ASP A 6 2.52 22.52 -10.89
CA ASP A 6 2.97 23.15 -12.15
C ASP A 6 4.37 22.69 -12.59
N TRP A 7 4.70 21.43 -12.26
CA TRP A 7 5.99 20.83 -12.59
C TRP A 7 5.84 19.89 -13.77
N LYS A 8 6.34 20.32 -14.93
CA LYS A 8 6.35 19.48 -16.14
C LYS A 8 7.38 18.36 -16.04
N ILE A 9 6.93 17.14 -16.28
CA ILE A 9 7.83 15.99 -16.37
C ILE A 9 8.62 16.14 -17.67
N LYS A 10 9.94 16.31 -17.57
CA LYS A 10 10.78 16.54 -18.77
C LYS A 10 11.20 15.24 -19.46
N ARG A 11 11.36 14.17 -18.68
CA ARG A 11 11.96 12.92 -19.15
C ARG A 11 11.45 11.74 -18.33
N ILE A 12 11.13 10.66 -19.02
CA ILE A 12 10.86 9.35 -18.43
C ILE A 12 11.92 8.38 -18.94
N VAL A 13 12.52 7.61 -18.04
CA VAL A 13 13.43 6.51 -18.39
C VAL A 13 12.75 5.22 -17.97
N SER A 14 12.50 4.34 -18.92
CA SER A 14 11.94 3.00 -18.66
C SER A 14 12.83 1.93 -19.27
N ASP A 15 12.64 0.69 -18.84
CA ASP A 15 13.16 -0.46 -19.56
C ASP A 15 12.39 -0.70 -20.87
N ARG A 16 12.79 -1.75 -21.59
CA ARG A 16 12.12 -2.21 -22.82
C ARG A 16 10.98 -3.19 -22.53
N GLY A 17 10.35 -3.09 -21.35
CA GLY A 17 9.13 -3.84 -21.05
C GLY A 17 8.05 -3.54 -22.11
N GLY A 18 7.29 -4.56 -22.51
CA GLY A 18 6.31 -4.46 -23.59
C GLY A 18 5.26 -3.35 -23.37
N GLU A 19 4.93 -3.07 -22.11
CA GLU A 19 4.03 -2.00 -21.70
C GLU A 19 4.54 -0.59 -22.03
N PHE A 20 5.86 -0.35 -21.95
CA PHE A 20 6.48 0.93 -22.29
C PHE A 20 6.81 1.07 -23.78
N LEU A 21 6.74 -0.03 -24.54
CA LEU A 21 6.93 -0.04 -25.98
C LEU A 21 5.62 0.23 -26.76
N ASN A 22 4.49 0.34 -26.06
CA ASN A 22 3.20 0.60 -26.68
C ASN A 22 3.19 1.97 -27.37
N LYS A 23 2.70 2.00 -28.61
CA LYS A 23 2.50 3.23 -29.38
C LYS A 23 1.65 4.26 -28.64
N HIS A 24 0.63 3.81 -27.91
CA HIS A 24 -0.21 4.69 -27.08
C HIS A 24 0.58 5.46 -26.02
N PHE A 25 1.54 4.80 -25.36
CA PHE A 25 2.38 5.44 -24.35
C PHE A 25 3.33 6.46 -24.98
N LYS A 26 3.88 6.13 -26.15
CA LYS A 26 4.75 7.02 -26.91
C LYS A 26 4.01 8.27 -27.38
N ASP A 27 2.82 8.10 -27.97
CA ASP A 27 1.99 9.20 -28.47
C ASP A 27 1.58 10.14 -27.31
N LEU A 28 1.22 9.58 -26.15
CA LEU A 28 0.92 10.35 -24.93
C LEU A 28 2.14 11.13 -24.42
N ALA A 29 3.32 10.48 -24.37
CA ALA A 29 4.54 11.15 -23.94
C ALA A 29 4.91 12.31 -24.87
N GLU A 30 4.76 12.14 -26.18
CA GLU A 30 4.98 13.21 -27.17
C GLU A 30 3.96 14.35 -27.02
N GLU A 31 2.68 14.05 -26.81
CA GLU A 31 1.62 15.05 -26.58
C GLU A 31 1.89 15.90 -25.33
N CYS A 32 2.36 15.26 -24.26
CA CYS A 32 2.77 15.95 -23.03
C CYS A 32 4.15 16.62 -23.13
N GLY A 33 4.87 16.48 -24.25
CA GLY A 33 6.22 17.04 -24.44
C GLY A 33 7.32 16.35 -23.59
N ILE A 34 7.07 15.11 -23.18
CA ILE A 34 7.95 14.29 -22.33
C ILE A 34 8.93 13.50 -23.21
N THR A 35 10.23 13.62 -22.94
CA THR A 35 11.22 12.76 -23.60
C THR A 35 11.21 11.36 -22.99
N HIS A 36 10.71 10.37 -23.71
CA HIS A 36 10.79 8.97 -23.30
C HIS A 36 12.10 8.35 -23.77
N ILE A 37 12.94 7.91 -22.82
CA ILE A 37 14.21 7.24 -23.09
C ILE A 37 14.09 5.79 -22.67
N LEU A 38 14.20 4.89 -23.63
CA LEU A 38 14.33 3.47 -23.34
C LEU A 38 15.78 3.19 -22.93
N SER A 39 15.97 2.59 -21.75
CA SER A 39 17.30 2.13 -21.35
C SER A 39 17.81 1.10 -22.37
N PRO A 40 19.11 1.15 -22.74
CA PRO A 40 19.73 0.08 -23.51
C PRO A 40 19.50 -1.26 -22.83
N ALA A 41 19.25 -2.31 -23.63
CA ALA A 41 19.22 -3.67 -23.11
C ALA A 41 20.48 -3.92 -22.28
N GLU A 42 20.31 -4.45 -21.06
CA GLU A 42 21.41 -4.76 -20.13
C GLU A 42 22.20 -3.56 -19.58
N THR A 43 21.53 -2.42 -19.31
CA THR A 43 22.08 -1.37 -18.42
C THR A 43 21.32 -1.26 -17.09
N PRO A 44 21.57 -2.17 -16.12
CA PRO A 44 20.96 -2.14 -14.78
C PRO A 44 21.18 -0.82 -14.05
N GLN A 45 22.23 -0.07 -14.39
CA GLN A 45 22.58 1.18 -13.73
C GLN A 45 21.51 2.27 -13.91
N HIS A 46 20.81 2.28 -15.06
CA HIS A 46 19.77 3.27 -15.35
C HIS A 46 18.45 2.97 -14.62
N ASN A 47 18.09 1.70 -14.45
CA ASN A 47 16.91 1.30 -13.68
C ASN A 47 17.22 1.06 -12.17
N GLY A 48 18.49 1.01 -11.81
CA GLY A 48 18.93 0.65 -10.47
C GLY A 48 18.41 1.60 -9.37
N TYR A 49 18.01 2.83 -9.70
CA TYR A 49 17.35 3.70 -8.73
C TYR A 49 15.93 3.21 -8.39
N ALA A 50 15.13 2.88 -9.41
CA ALA A 50 13.78 2.36 -9.22
C ALA A 50 13.81 0.96 -8.59
N GLU A 51 14.70 0.08 -9.04
CA GLU A 51 14.89 -1.25 -8.46
C GLU A 51 15.26 -1.19 -6.98
N ARG A 52 16.21 -0.32 -6.60
CA ARG A 52 16.58 -0.13 -5.19
C ARG A 52 15.41 0.41 -4.38
N ALA A 53 14.65 1.37 -4.90
CA ALA A 53 13.50 1.93 -4.22
C ALA A 53 12.42 0.85 -3.99
N ASN A 54 12.09 0.07 -5.02
CA ASN A 54 11.11 -1.02 -4.94
C ASN A 54 11.56 -2.09 -3.94
N ARG A 55 12.84 -2.48 -3.97
CA ARG A 55 13.40 -3.42 -2.98
C ARG A 55 13.27 -2.89 -1.55
N THR A 56 13.61 -1.62 -1.31
CA THR A 56 13.47 -1.01 0.02
C THR A 56 12.02 -0.96 0.48
N ILE A 57 11.06 -0.68 -0.41
CA ILE A 57 9.63 -0.71 -0.07
C ILE A 57 9.20 -2.12 0.30
N LEU A 58 9.61 -3.13 -0.47
CA LEU A 58 9.27 -4.53 -0.22
C LEU A 58 9.86 -5.04 1.11
N GLU A 59 11.11 -4.70 1.40
CA GLU A 59 11.76 -5.01 2.69
C GLU A 59 11.00 -4.38 3.86
N LYS A 60 10.62 -3.10 3.75
CA LYS A 60 9.81 -2.42 4.78
C LYS A 60 8.43 -3.07 4.93
N THR A 61 7.81 -3.48 3.84
CA THR A 61 6.51 -4.17 3.83
C THR A 61 6.57 -5.45 4.67
N ARG A 62 7.60 -6.28 4.43
CA ARG A 62 7.84 -7.51 5.21
C ARG A 62 8.07 -7.20 6.69
N CYS A 63 8.86 -6.17 6.99
CA CYS A 63 9.08 -5.75 8.38
C CYS A 63 7.79 -5.30 9.07
N LEU A 64 6.93 -4.55 8.39
CA LEU A 64 5.66 -4.08 8.95
C LEU A 64 4.73 -5.26 9.26
N LEU A 65 4.52 -6.18 8.30
CA LEU A 65 3.71 -7.38 8.49
C LEU A 65 4.24 -8.25 9.64
N GLY A 66 5.55 -8.51 9.65
CA GLY A 66 6.21 -9.30 10.69
C GLY A 66 6.12 -8.66 12.08
N SER A 67 6.30 -7.34 12.18
CA SER A 67 6.16 -6.63 13.46
C SER A 67 4.73 -6.57 13.99
N ALA A 68 3.76 -6.63 13.08
CA ALA A 68 2.34 -6.54 13.38
C ALA A 68 1.68 -7.90 13.66
N ASN A 69 2.39 -9.01 13.47
CA ASN A 69 1.83 -10.37 13.47
C ASN A 69 0.61 -10.50 12.54
N LEU A 70 0.68 -9.86 11.36
CA LEU A 70 -0.39 -9.89 10.36
C LEU A 70 -0.04 -10.87 9.23
N PRO A 71 -1.04 -11.58 8.67
CA PRO A 71 -0.85 -12.47 7.53
C PRO A 71 -0.55 -11.70 6.25
N ASP A 72 0.10 -12.38 5.31
CA ASP A 72 0.55 -11.80 4.04
C ASP A 72 -0.61 -11.28 3.17
N CYS A 73 -1.86 -11.67 3.42
CA CYS A 73 -3.01 -11.15 2.68
C CYS A 73 -3.19 -9.62 2.82
N TYR A 74 -2.61 -9.00 3.86
CA TYR A 74 -2.61 -7.54 4.04
C TYR A 74 -1.38 -6.84 3.45
N TRP A 75 -0.64 -7.50 2.54
CA TRP A 75 0.57 -6.94 1.94
C TRP A 75 0.34 -5.60 1.23
N SER A 76 -0.82 -5.39 0.62
CA SER A 76 -1.15 -4.16 -0.10
C SER A 76 -1.22 -2.95 0.84
N GLU A 77 -1.86 -3.11 1.99
CA GLU A 77 -1.97 -2.11 3.06
C GLU A 77 -0.61 -1.81 3.69
N ALA A 78 0.17 -2.87 3.96
CA ALA A 78 1.54 -2.75 4.45
C ALA A 78 2.44 -2.03 3.44
N MET A 79 2.30 -2.31 2.14
CA MET A 79 3.09 -1.69 1.07
C MET A 79 2.74 -0.21 0.90
N SER A 80 1.45 0.13 0.95
CA SER A 80 0.98 1.52 0.96
C SER A 80 1.55 2.29 2.17
N THR A 81 1.52 1.68 3.36
CA THR A 81 2.10 2.27 4.57
C THR A 81 3.63 2.40 4.47
N ALA A 82 4.34 1.40 3.96
CA ALA A 82 5.79 1.44 3.75
C ALA A 82 6.19 2.56 2.76
N THR A 83 5.40 2.73 1.70
CA THR A 83 5.60 3.79 0.69
C THR A 83 5.37 5.16 1.32
N LEU A 84 4.28 5.31 2.08
CA LEU A 84 3.99 6.53 2.82
C LEU A 84 5.14 6.90 3.75
N LEU A 85 5.57 5.97 4.62
CA LEU A 85 6.67 6.20 5.55
C LEU A 85 7.96 6.58 4.81
N SER A 86 8.26 5.92 3.68
CA SER A 86 9.42 6.27 2.84
C SER A 86 9.35 7.71 2.31
N ASN A 87 8.14 8.20 2.00
CA ASN A 87 7.89 9.56 1.53
C ASN A 87 7.87 10.61 2.66
N LEU A 88 7.72 10.20 3.92
CA LEU A 88 7.72 11.11 5.07
C LEU A 88 9.10 11.17 5.75
N ILE A 89 9.92 10.12 5.66
CA ILE A 89 11.21 10.04 6.36
C ILE A 89 12.27 10.92 5.64
N PRO A 90 12.91 11.86 6.37
CA PRO A 90 14.05 12.59 5.85
C PRO A 90 15.27 11.67 5.70
N THR A 91 16.12 11.93 4.71
CA THR A 91 17.36 11.18 4.50
C THR A 91 18.53 12.14 4.38
N SER A 92 19.70 11.75 4.88
CA SER A 92 20.95 12.52 4.80
C SER A 92 21.31 12.89 3.36
N LEU A 93 21.12 11.95 2.42
CA LEU A 93 21.30 12.16 0.98
C LEU A 93 20.47 13.34 0.42
N ARG A 94 19.38 13.69 1.10
CA ARG A 94 18.44 14.75 0.70
C ARG A 94 18.51 15.96 1.65
N MET A 95 19.70 16.22 2.21
CA MET A 95 19.94 17.33 3.16
C MET A 95 18.99 17.31 4.36
N ASN A 96 18.64 16.12 4.85
CA ASN A 96 17.67 15.90 5.93
C ASN A 96 16.25 16.44 5.64
N LYS A 97 15.87 16.57 4.36
CA LYS A 97 14.49 16.89 3.95
C LYS A 97 13.73 15.61 3.59
N SER A 98 12.43 15.55 3.83
CA SER A 98 11.57 14.42 3.40
C SER A 98 11.19 14.55 1.91
N PRO A 99 10.93 13.44 1.19
CA PRO A 99 10.45 13.51 -0.19
C PRO A 99 9.16 14.34 -0.29
N TYR A 100 8.26 14.14 0.67
CA TYR A 100 7.03 14.93 0.79
C TYR A 100 7.30 16.43 0.90
N PHE A 101 8.26 16.86 1.73
CA PHE A 101 8.61 18.27 1.86
C PHE A 101 9.23 18.80 0.57
N LEU A 102 10.11 18.05 -0.08
CA LEU A 102 10.70 18.44 -1.36
C LEU A 102 9.64 18.56 -2.46
N TRP A 103 8.58 17.74 -2.40
CA TRP A 103 7.49 17.74 -3.38
C TRP A 103 6.47 18.87 -3.15
N THR A 104 6.05 19.08 -1.90
CA THR A 104 4.93 19.99 -1.58
C THR A 104 5.38 21.35 -1.04
N ASN A 105 6.67 21.50 -0.71
CA ASN A 105 7.20 22.59 0.11
C ASN A 105 6.48 22.79 1.46
N GLN A 106 5.72 21.78 1.92
CA GLN A 106 5.00 21.79 3.20
C GLN A 106 5.56 20.70 4.12
N PRO A 107 5.67 20.97 5.43
CA PRO A 107 6.11 19.96 6.38
C PRO A 107 5.09 18.81 6.45
N PRO A 108 5.55 17.54 6.50
CA PRO A 108 4.65 16.41 6.65
C PRO A 108 3.91 16.43 7.99
N GLN A 109 2.63 16.06 7.99
CA GLN A 109 1.83 15.94 9.22
C GLN A 109 2.11 14.60 9.94
N ILE A 110 3.14 14.58 10.80
CA ILE A 110 3.59 13.37 11.51
C ILE A 110 2.68 13.01 12.70
N LYS A 111 1.91 13.96 13.25
CA LYS A 111 1.07 13.75 14.45
C LYS A 111 0.03 12.64 14.32
N ARG A 112 -0.29 12.27 13.09
CA ARG A 112 -1.30 11.27 12.74
C ARG A 112 -0.70 9.90 12.46
N LEU A 113 0.62 9.80 12.35
CA LEU A 113 1.28 8.53 12.22
C LEU A 113 1.13 7.74 13.53
N ARG A 114 0.81 6.47 13.35
CA ARG A 114 0.60 5.45 14.37
C ARG A 114 1.32 4.18 13.94
N THR A 115 1.68 3.36 14.91
CA THR A 115 2.36 2.11 14.64
C THR A 115 1.45 1.14 13.90
N PHE A 116 1.86 0.68 12.72
CA PHE A 116 1.11 -0.28 11.90
C PHE A 116 0.90 -1.59 12.69
N GLY A 117 -0.29 -2.18 12.62
CA GLY A 117 -0.63 -3.39 13.35
C GLY A 117 -1.02 -3.20 14.80
N CYS A 118 -1.03 -1.96 15.32
CA CYS A 118 -1.41 -1.74 16.70
C CYS A 118 -2.92 -1.91 16.93
N LEU A 119 -3.28 -2.21 18.18
CA LEU A 119 -4.66 -2.24 18.62
C LEU A 119 -5.29 -0.84 18.49
N ALA A 120 -6.42 -0.79 17.83
CA ALA A 120 -7.19 0.41 17.59
C ALA A 120 -8.62 0.24 18.11
N PHE A 121 -9.17 1.31 18.67
CA PHE A 121 -10.57 1.37 19.08
C PHE A 121 -11.29 2.37 18.20
N ILE A 122 -12.26 1.88 17.44
CA ILE A 122 -13.14 2.65 16.57
C ILE A 122 -14.21 3.28 17.44
N ALA A 123 -14.29 4.61 17.49
CA ALA A 123 -15.28 5.28 18.33
C ALA A 123 -16.69 5.12 17.73
N ASN A 124 -17.61 4.53 18.50
CA ASN A 124 -19.03 4.54 18.11
C ASN A 124 -19.64 5.89 18.46
N PRO A 125 -20.20 6.63 17.48
CA PRO A 125 -20.92 7.87 17.76
C PRO A 125 -22.02 7.60 18.78
N ARG A 126 -22.23 8.54 19.72
CA ARG A 126 -23.21 8.38 20.81
C ARG A 126 -24.62 8.06 20.31
N GLU A 127 -24.96 8.53 19.12
CA GLU A 127 -26.25 8.34 18.44
C GLU A 127 -26.49 6.90 17.99
N HIS A 128 -25.43 6.15 17.69
CA HIS A 128 -25.50 4.74 17.31
C HIS A 128 -25.31 3.79 18.52
N ARG A 129 -25.22 4.33 19.74
CA ARG A 129 -25.14 3.51 20.95
C ARG A 129 -26.55 3.12 21.38
N THR A 130 -26.82 1.82 21.41
CA THR A 130 -28.08 1.25 21.91
C THR A 130 -28.35 1.62 23.37
N TRP A 131 -27.29 1.95 24.14
CA TRP A 131 -27.36 2.28 25.55
C TRP A 131 -26.37 3.40 25.92
N LYS A 132 -26.78 4.29 26.84
CA LYS A 132 -26.00 5.46 27.29
C LYS A 132 -24.63 5.09 27.90
N MET A 133 -24.51 3.89 28.48
CA MET A 133 -23.27 3.33 29.03
C MET A 133 -22.74 2.14 28.20
N GLY A 134 -23.18 1.98 26.95
CA GLY A 134 -22.70 0.89 26.10
C GLY A 134 -21.20 1.03 25.76
N PRO A 135 -20.57 -0.04 25.26
CA PRO A 135 -19.17 -0.02 24.87
C PRO A 135 -18.88 1.18 23.96
N ALA A 136 -17.86 1.96 24.34
CA ALA A 136 -17.59 3.26 23.73
C ALA A 136 -17.01 3.14 22.32
N GLY A 137 -16.53 1.95 21.94
CA GLY A 137 -15.96 1.68 20.64
C GLY A 137 -15.83 0.18 20.37
N VAL A 138 -15.39 -0.13 19.15
CA VAL A 138 -15.14 -1.49 18.68
C VAL A 138 -13.64 -1.68 18.48
N GLU A 139 -13.13 -2.84 18.88
CA GLU A 139 -11.73 -3.20 18.72
C GLU A 139 -11.40 -3.54 17.26
N GLY A 140 -10.20 -3.16 16.85
CA GLY A 140 -9.66 -3.42 15.53
C GLY A 140 -8.14 -3.25 15.48
N ILE A 141 -7.58 -3.48 14.31
CA ILE A 141 -6.14 -3.43 14.05
C ILE A 141 -5.87 -2.37 12.99
N LEU A 142 -4.92 -1.48 13.24
CA LEU A 142 -4.54 -0.48 12.23
C LEU A 142 -3.81 -1.15 11.06
N LEU A 143 -4.40 -1.06 9.87
CA LEU A 143 -3.82 -1.54 8.62
C LEU A 143 -3.18 -0.42 7.79
N GLY A 144 -3.63 0.82 7.91
CA GLY A 144 -3.10 1.84 7.01
C GLY A 144 -3.81 3.18 7.06
N TYR A 145 -3.62 3.95 6.01
CA TYR A 145 -4.01 5.34 5.91
C TYR A 145 -4.71 5.61 4.58
N GLU A 146 -5.72 6.46 4.61
CA GLU A 146 -6.43 6.92 3.41
C GLU A 146 -6.56 8.45 3.40
N SER A 147 -6.85 9.00 2.21
CA SER A 147 -7.17 10.42 2.00
C SER A 147 -6.07 11.35 2.51
N GLU A 148 -4.84 11.20 2.01
CA GLU A 148 -3.67 11.99 2.46
C GLU A 148 -3.40 11.86 3.97
N ASN A 149 -3.56 10.64 4.51
CA ASN A 149 -3.46 10.34 5.95
C ASN A 149 -4.53 11.01 6.81
N THR A 150 -5.68 11.35 6.21
CA THR A 150 -6.79 11.94 6.97
C THR A 150 -7.79 10.94 7.54
N ALA A 151 -7.73 9.69 7.13
CA ALA A 151 -8.47 8.57 7.70
C ALA A 151 -7.54 7.35 7.86
N TYR A 152 -8.00 6.38 8.62
CA TYR A 152 -7.29 5.12 8.91
C TYR A 152 -8.08 3.94 8.36
N HIS A 153 -7.36 2.99 7.77
CA HIS A 153 -7.87 1.65 7.51
C HIS A 153 -7.70 0.82 8.78
N ILE A 154 -8.82 0.37 9.33
CA ILE A 154 -8.84 -0.44 10.56
C ILE A 154 -9.56 -1.74 10.26
N LEU A 155 -8.89 -2.86 10.48
CA LEU A 155 -9.51 -4.17 10.46
C LEU A 155 -10.30 -4.37 11.74
N ARG A 156 -11.61 -4.44 11.64
CA ARG A 156 -12.46 -4.73 12.79
C ARG A 156 -12.34 -6.21 13.15
N ILE A 157 -12.00 -6.49 14.41
CA ILE A 157 -11.74 -7.85 14.90
C ILE A 157 -13.01 -8.71 14.88
N SER A 158 -14.17 -8.14 15.19
CA SER A 158 -15.42 -8.91 15.34
C SER A 158 -15.89 -9.63 14.08
N ASP A 159 -15.57 -9.12 12.90
CA ASP A 159 -16.07 -9.64 11.61
C ASP A 159 -15.03 -9.63 10.49
N ALA A 160 -13.76 -9.39 10.83
CA ALA A 160 -12.63 -9.31 9.90
C ALA A 160 -12.86 -8.36 8.70
N LYS A 161 -13.64 -7.28 8.90
CA LYS A 161 -13.88 -6.27 7.85
C LYS A 161 -12.98 -5.07 8.02
N VAL A 162 -12.38 -4.63 6.92
CA VAL A 162 -11.65 -3.36 6.86
C VAL A 162 -12.66 -2.23 6.81
N ILE A 163 -12.52 -1.28 7.72
CA ILE A 163 -13.32 -0.05 7.75
C ILE A 163 -12.42 1.17 7.68
N VAL A 164 -12.95 2.23 7.07
CA VAL A 164 -12.28 3.53 7.01
C VAL A 164 -12.87 4.44 8.08
N THR A 165 -12.04 4.94 8.98
CA THR A 165 -12.50 5.91 9.99
C THR A 165 -11.46 6.96 10.34
N LYS A 166 -11.92 8.15 10.67
CA LYS A 166 -11.09 9.25 11.20
C LYS A 166 -11.03 9.25 12.73
N HIS A 167 -12.06 8.71 13.37
CA HIS A 167 -12.25 8.80 14.82
C HIS A 167 -11.90 7.48 15.48
N SER A 168 -10.63 7.33 15.81
CA SER A 168 -10.09 6.15 16.49
C SER A 168 -9.04 6.53 17.53
N THR A 169 -8.93 5.70 18.56
CA THR A 169 -7.86 5.76 19.56
C THR A 169 -6.98 4.52 19.43
N PHE A 170 -5.69 4.65 19.73
CA PHE A 170 -4.71 3.60 19.46
C PHE A 170 -3.92 3.25 20.72
N ASP A 171 -3.69 1.96 20.91
CA ASP A 171 -2.75 1.40 21.88
C ASP A 171 -1.55 0.84 21.13
N GLU A 172 -0.50 1.67 20.99
CA GLU A 172 0.69 1.35 20.20
C GLU A 172 1.64 0.34 20.87
N GLY A 173 1.34 -0.08 22.10
CA GLY A 173 2.10 -1.14 22.79
C GLY A 173 1.52 -2.54 22.59
N ASN A 174 0.32 -2.65 22.02
CA ASN A 174 -0.40 -3.91 21.89
C ASN A 174 -0.59 -4.28 20.42
N PHE A 175 -0.15 -5.48 20.06
CA PHE A 175 -0.16 -6.02 18.70
C PHE A 175 -0.92 -7.35 18.70
N PRO A 176 -2.26 -7.32 18.56
CA PRO A 176 -3.07 -8.52 18.55
C PRO A 176 -2.74 -9.36 17.31
N SER A 177 -2.43 -10.64 17.51
CA SER A 177 -2.24 -11.59 16.41
C SER A 177 -3.59 -11.95 15.80
N LEU A 178 -3.76 -11.74 14.48
CA LEU A 178 -5.02 -12.12 13.81
C LEU A 178 -5.27 -13.62 13.88
N THR A 179 -4.23 -14.44 13.87
CA THR A 179 -4.36 -15.89 13.98
C THR A 179 -4.96 -16.28 15.33
N GLU A 180 -4.47 -15.69 16.43
CA GLU A 180 -5.00 -15.94 17.78
C GLU A 180 -6.43 -15.41 17.93
N VAL A 181 -6.71 -14.27 17.30
CA VAL A 181 -8.03 -13.64 17.32
C VAL A 181 -9.05 -14.48 16.53
N ILE A 182 -8.69 -14.99 15.35
CA ILE A 182 -9.58 -15.82 14.52
C ILE A 182 -9.82 -17.19 15.17
N GLU A 183 -8.79 -17.81 15.74
CA GLU A 183 -8.91 -19.05 16.54
C GLU A 183 -9.85 -18.85 17.74
N GLY A 184 -9.82 -17.68 18.37
CA GLY A 184 -10.73 -17.32 19.47
C GLY A 184 -12.17 -17.02 19.05
N ILE A 185 -12.43 -16.66 17.78
CA ILE A 185 -13.77 -16.28 17.27
C ILE A 185 -14.47 -17.47 16.57
N GLN A 186 -13.82 -18.64 16.43
CA GLN A 186 -14.36 -19.78 15.65
C GLN A 186 -14.78 -19.40 14.21
N LEU A 187 -14.08 -18.45 13.60
CA LEU A 187 -14.25 -18.17 12.17
C LEU A 187 -13.24 -19.01 11.40
N ASN A 188 -13.71 -19.78 10.41
CA ASN A 188 -12.83 -20.60 9.59
C ASN A 188 -11.91 -19.71 8.74
N LEU A 189 -10.60 -19.94 8.85
CA LEU A 189 -9.56 -19.30 8.03
C LEU A 189 -9.72 -19.59 6.52
N ASP A 190 -10.49 -20.63 6.17
CA ASP A 190 -10.71 -21.09 4.79
C ASP A 190 -11.61 -20.16 3.94
N ASP A 191 -12.34 -19.24 4.57
CA ASP A 191 -13.18 -18.27 3.84
C ASP A 191 -12.36 -17.09 3.27
N PHE A 192 -11.14 -16.85 3.78
CA PHE A 192 -10.28 -15.76 3.30
C PHE A 192 -9.41 -16.15 2.10
N THR A 193 -9.08 -17.43 1.94
CA THR A 193 -8.25 -17.94 0.83
C THR A 193 -9.04 -18.15 -0.46
N THR A 194 -10.37 -18.33 -0.36
CA THR A 194 -11.23 -18.62 -1.51
C THR A 194 -11.50 -17.38 -2.40
N ALA A 195 -11.25 -16.16 -1.92
CA ALA A 195 -11.48 -14.93 -2.70
C ALA A 195 -10.34 -14.56 -3.68
N VAL A 196 -9.23 -15.30 -3.69
CA VAL A 196 -8.04 -14.99 -4.53
C VAL A 196 -7.81 -16.06 -5.61
N GLY A 197 -8.63 -17.11 -5.64
CA GLY A 197 -8.34 -18.35 -6.37
C GLY A 197 -9.28 -18.70 -7.52
N GLU A 198 -9.93 -17.75 -8.21
CA GLU A 198 -10.59 -18.06 -9.48
C GLU A 198 -10.43 -16.92 -10.50
N SER A 199 -9.33 -16.95 -11.26
CA SER A 199 -9.29 -16.48 -12.64
C SER A 199 -8.22 -17.23 -13.44
N GLU A 200 -8.70 -18.22 -14.20
CA GLU A 200 -8.20 -18.72 -15.50
C GLU A 200 -6.86 -19.50 -15.56
N GLU A 201 -6.95 -20.83 -15.40
CA GLU A 201 -6.19 -21.83 -16.18
C GLU A 201 -7.21 -22.59 -17.05
N GLY A 202 -7.03 -22.89 -18.34
CA GLY A 202 -5.95 -22.62 -19.27
C GLY A 202 -6.47 -22.84 -20.70
N THR A 203 -6.00 -22.01 -21.64
CA THR A 203 -6.09 -22.33 -23.07
C THR A 203 -4.85 -23.15 -23.41
N ASP A 204 -5.03 -24.47 -23.46
CA ASP A 204 -4.07 -25.42 -24.00
C ASP A 204 -3.91 -25.17 -25.50
N CYS A 205 -2.75 -24.65 -25.89
CA CYS A 205 -2.35 -24.44 -27.27
C CYS A 205 -0.96 -25.09 -27.45
N SER A 206 -0.94 -26.41 -27.66
CA SER A 206 0.17 -27.07 -28.33
C SER A 206 -0.27 -28.33 -29.09
N GLU A 207 0.10 -28.34 -30.37
CA GLU A 207 0.44 -29.50 -31.20
C GLU A 207 -0.68 -30.44 -31.71
N ARG A 208 -1.03 -30.25 -32.99
CA ARG A 208 -1.24 -31.36 -33.92
C ARG A 208 -0.39 -31.16 -35.17
N VAL A 209 0.59 -32.03 -35.33
CA VAL A 209 1.38 -32.24 -36.54
C VAL A 209 0.97 -33.62 -37.08
N ASP A 210 0.77 -33.68 -38.39
CA ASP A 210 0.65 -34.83 -39.32
C ASP A 210 -0.70 -35.62 -39.41
N GLU A 211 -1.39 -35.52 -40.55
CA GLU A 211 -1.31 -36.49 -41.68
C GLU A 211 -2.35 -36.20 -42.80
N ILE A 212 -1.86 -36.32 -44.06
CA ILE A 212 -2.50 -36.30 -45.40
C ILE A 212 -2.75 -34.93 -46.06
#